data_AF-A0AAW9PW75-F1
#
_entry.id   AF-A0AAW9PW75-F1
#
_cell.length_a   1.000
_cell.length_b   1.000
_cell.length_c   1.000
_cell.angle_alpha   90.00
_cell.angle_beta   90.00
_cell.angle_gamma   90.00
#
_symmetry.space_group_name_H-M   'P 1'
#
loop_
_entity.id
_entity.type
_entity.pdbx_description
1 polymer ?
#
loop_
_entity_poly.entity_id
_entity_poly.type
_entity_poly.pdbx_seq_one_letter_code
_entity_poly.pdbx_strand_id
1 'polypeptide(L)'
;MIRYLPLVVGCIGGLGLMFNRFLTPTITSSQSRSDALGIILSALLILIGLLWQQIQPKLPESVVLVGEEGFELDQTLSEAVKTELAWASHTLLTNSVTKSLVVWYEGKTICRRGVLGKANQLNVGTIVQRVLKTQKPVYLVSLSIYPGRFEFDYLPENTQGVIVQPLGEKGVMVLGANAPRSYTKQDENWVSAIASKLLHSLES
;
A
#
# COMPACT_ATOMS: atom_id res chain seq x y z
N MET A 1 -1.59 -18.25 -20.28
CA MET A 1 -1.22 -19.64 -20.63
C MET A 1 -0.15 -20.21 -19.70
N ILE A 2 0.97 -19.52 -19.47
CA ILE A 2 2.11 -20.00 -18.64
C ILE A 2 1.71 -20.32 -17.18
N ARG A 3 0.77 -19.57 -16.59
CA ARG A 3 0.35 -19.75 -15.18
C ARG A 3 -0.32 -21.10 -14.88
N TYR A 4 -1.02 -21.68 -15.85
CA TYR A 4 -1.71 -22.97 -15.67
C TYR A 4 -0.85 -24.16 -16.07
N LEU A 5 0.35 -23.91 -16.62
CA LEU A 5 1.20 -24.94 -17.18
C LEU A 5 1.63 -25.98 -16.11
N PRO A 6 2.07 -25.61 -14.90
CA PRO A 6 2.40 -26.60 -13.87
C PRO A 6 1.19 -27.45 -13.48
N LEU A 7 0.01 -26.83 -13.34
CA LEU A 7 -1.22 -27.54 -12.98
C LEU A 7 -1.63 -28.55 -14.07
N VAL A 8 -1.67 -28.11 -15.33
CA VAL A 8 -2.08 -28.95 -16.47
C VAL A 8 -1.09 -30.11 -16.66
N VAL A 9 0.22 -29.84 -16.62
CA VAL A 9 1.25 -30.88 -16.76
C VAL A 9 1.18 -31.87 -15.59
N GLY A 10 1.00 -31.40 -14.36
CA GLY A 10 0.85 -32.26 -13.18
C GLY A 10 -0.39 -33.16 -13.27
N CYS A 11 -1.53 -32.62 -13.71
CA CYS A 11 -2.76 -33.42 -13.91
C CYS A 11 -2.60 -34.44 -15.04
N ILE A 12 -2.06 -34.06 -16.20
CA ILE A 12 -1.85 -34.97 -17.33
C ILE A 12 -0.84 -36.07 -16.94
N GLY A 13 0.26 -35.71 -16.28
CA GLY A 13 1.28 -36.66 -15.82
C GLY A 13 0.72 -37.66 -14.80
N GLY A 14 -0.04 -37.19 -13.81
CA GLY A 14 -0.69 -38.04 -12.82
C GLY A 14 -1.69 -39.02 -13.44
N LEU A 15 -2.55 -38.54 -14.34
CA LEU A 15 -3.49 -39.39 -15.07
C LEU A 15 -2.76 -40.41 -15.96
N GLY A 16 -1.71 -39.99 -16.66
CA GLY A 16 -0.89 -40.89 -17.47
C GLY A 16 -0.27 -42.03 -16.66
N LEU A 17 0.23 -41.75 -15.45
CA LEU A 17 0.76 -42.78 -14.54
C LEU A 17 -0.34 -43.72 -14.04
N MET A 18 -1.54 -43.22 -13.75
CA MET A 18 -2.68 -44.07 -13.38
C MET A 18 -3.09 -45.00 -14.53
N PHE A 19 -3.19 -44.49 -15.76
CA PHE A 19 -3.47 -45.30 -16.93
C PHE A 19 -2.37 -46.34 -17.18
N ASN A 20 -1.10 -45.95 -17.07
CA ASN A 20 0.04 -46.86 -17.19
C ASN A 20 -0.03 -47.99 -16.16
N ARG A 21 -0.36 -47.66 -14.91
CA ARG A 21 -0.54 -48.66 -13.83
C ARG A 21 -1.68 -49.62 -14.15
N PHE A 22 -2.81 -49.12 -14.67
CA PHE A 22 -3.97 -49.95 -14.99
C PHE A 22 -3.69 -50.95 -16.14
N LEU A 23 -2.89 -50.54 -17.12
CA LEU A 23 -2.56 -51.36 -18.29
C LEU A 23 -1.39 -52.32 -18.08
N THR A 24 -0.65 -52.21 -16.97
CA THR A 24 0.56 -53.02 -16.72
C THR A 24 0.24 -54.25 -15.84
N PRO A 25 0.27 -55.48 -16.38
CA PRO A 25 -0.12 -56.69 -15.64
C PRO A 25 0.94 -57.19 -14.64
N THR A 26 2.23 -56.91 -14.86
CA THR A 26 3.32 -57.30 -13.94
C THR A 26 4.27 -56.13 -13.71
N ILE A 27 4.50 -55.77 -12.44
CA ILE A 27 5.30 -54.60 -12.06
C ILE A 27 6.74 -55.01 -11.80
N THR A 28 7.69 -54.33 -12.45
CA THR A 28 9.12 -54.45 -12.13
C THR A 28 9.51 -53.51 -10.98
N SER A 29 10.59 -53.84 -10.27
CA SER A 29 11.09 -53.02 -9.16
C SER A 29 11.58 -51.63 -9.60
N SER A 30 12.09 -51.51 -10.84
CA SER A 30 12.44 -50.22 -11.45
C SER A 30 11.20 -49.38 -11.75
N GLN A 31 10.14 -50.00 -12.29
CA GLN A 31 8.90 -49.31 -12.63
C GLN A 31 8.16 -48.80 -11.39
N SER A 32 8.11 -49.59 -10.31
CA SER A 32 7.53 -49.15 -9.03
C SER A 32 8.20 -47.88 -8.48
N ARG A 33 9.54 -47.81 -8.52
CA ARG A 33 10.31 -46.63 -8.09
C ARG A 33 10.07 -45.41 -8.99
N SER A 34 10.00 -45.63 -10.31
CA SER A 34 9.72 -44.57 -11.27
C SER A 34 8.31 -44.01 -11.10
N ASP A 35 7.31 -44.86 -10.88
CA ASP A 35 5.93 -44.44 -10.66
C ASP A 35 5.80 -43.62 -9.37
N ALA A 36 6.48 -44.03 -8.29
CA ALA A 36 6.50 -43.27 -7.04
C ALA A 36 7.07 -41.86 -7.23
N LEU A 37 8.20 -41.74 -7.93
CA LEU A 37 8.79 -40.43 -8.27
C LEU A 37 7.88 -39.61 -9.18
N GLY A 38 7.22 -40.24 -10.15
CA GLY A 38 6.29 -39.58 -11.06
C GLY A 38 5.02 -39.05 -10.36
N ILE A 39 4.49 -39.79 -9.37
CA ILE A 39 3.36 -39.34 -8.55
C ILE A 39 3.78 -38.14 -7.70
N ILE A 40 4.95 -38.19 -7.07
CA ILE A 40 5.50 -37.06 -6.28
C ILE A 40 5.67 -35.83 -7.16
N LEU A 41 6.25 -35.98 -8.35
CA LEU A 41 6.43 -34.88 -9.31
C LEU A 41 5.08 -34.28 -9.74
N SER A 42 4.08 -35.13 -10.03
CA SER A 42 2.74 -34.69 -10.42
C SER A 42 2.07 -33.90 -9.29
N ALA A 43 2.18 -34.38 -8.05
CA ALA A 43 1.65 -33.70 -6.86
C ALA A 43 2.33 -32.34 -6.62
N LEU A 44 3.66 -32.27 -6.77
CA LEU A 44 4.42 -31.02 -6.65
C LEU A 44 4.01 -30.00 -7.71
N LEU A 45 3.85 -30.43 -8.96
CA LEU A 45 3.42 -29.57 -10.06
C LEU A 45 2.00 -29.01 -9.86
N ILE A 46 1.07 -29.83 -9.36
CA ILE A 46 -0.27 -29.39 -8.98
C ILE A 46 -0.21 -28.37 -7.83
N LEU A 47 0.56 -28.65 -6.78
CA LEU A 47 0.72 -27.74 -5.64
C LEU A 47 1.28 -26.38 -6.07
N ILE A 48 2.34 -26.37 -6.90
CA ILE A 48 2.94 -25.14 -7.45
C ILE A 48 1.91 -24.39 -8.29
N GLY A 49 1.15 -25.09 -9.14
CA GLY A 49 0.09 -24.49 -9.94
C GLY A 49 -1.01 -23.83 -9.10
N LEU A 50 -1.42 -24.48 -8.00
CA LEU A 50 -2.40 -23.93 -7.06
C LEU A 50 -1.84 -22.73 -6.28
N LEU A 51 -0.59 -22.79 -5.83
CA LEU A 51 0.08 -21.65 -5.18
C LEU A 51 0.14 -20.44 -6.11
N TRP A 52 0.47 -20.66 -7.38
CA TRP A 52 0.45 -19.59 -8.39
C TRP A 52 -0.95 -19.01 -8.60
N GLN A 53 -2.03 -19.76 -8.39
CA GLN A 53 -3.40 -19.25 -8.51
C GLN A 53 -3.82 -18.39 -7.32
N GLN A 54 -3.37 -18.70 -6.10
CA GLN A 54 -3.76 -17.99 -4.88
C GLN A 54 -3.21 -16.55 -4.81
N ILE A 55 -2.19 -16.20 -5.59
CA ILE A 55 -1.58 -14.86 -5.62
C ILE A 55 -2.39 -13.93 -6.56
N GLN A 56 -3.65 -13.66 -6.23
CA GLN A 56 -4.35 -12.49 -6.75
C GLN A 56 -4.73 -11.61 -5.57
N PRO A 57 -3.95 -10.55 -5.27
CA PRO A 57 -4.41 -9.54 -4.34
C PRO A 57 -5.71 -8.95 -4.91
N LYS A 58 -6.82 -9.16 -4.20
CA LYS A 58 -8.08 -8.51 -4.55
C LYS A 58 -7.83 -7.00 -4.40
N LEU A 59 -7.79 -6.28 -5.53
CA LEU A 59 -7.56 -4.84 -5.51
C LEU A 59 -8.64 -4.23 -4.62
N PRO A 60 -8.27 -3.43 -3.60
CA PRO A 60 -9.26 -2.78 -2.76
C PRO A 60 -10.13 -1.89 -3.63
N GLU A 61 -11.44 -1.93 -3.39
CA GLU A 61 -12.39 -1.12 -4.14
C GLU A 61 -12.10 0.36 -3.88
N SER A 62 -11.61 1.05 -4.92
CA SER A 62 -11.23 2.45 -4.83
C SER A 62 -12.44 3.35 -5.04
N VAL A 63 -12.60 4.36 -4.21
CA VAL A 63 -13.67 5.36 -4.35
C VAL A 63 -13.17 6.61 -5.08
N VAL A 64 -14.08 7.39 -5.67
CA VAL A 64 -13.78 8.76 -6.09
C VAL A 64 -13.89 9.65 -4.87
N LEU A 65 -12.82 10.35 -4.51
CA LEU A 65 -12.82 11.22 -3.33
C LEU A 65 -13.74 12.43 -3.52
N VAL A 66 -14.45 12.82 -2.47
CA VAL A 66 -15.34 13.98 -2.46
C VAL A 66 -14.56 15.21 -2.02
N GLY A 67 -14.41 16.16 -2.94
CA GLY A 67 -13.72 17.44 -2.70
C GLY A 67 -13.27 18.06 -4.01
N GLU A 68 -12.71 19.26 -3.93
CA GLU A 68 -12.11 19.94 -5.08
C GLU A 68 -10.62 19.60 -5.15
N GLU A 69 -10.10 19.45 -6.38
CA GLU A 69 -8.65 19.37 -6.57
C GLU A 69 -8.03 20.76 -6.39
N GLY A 70 -7.04 20.86 -5.51
CA GLY A 70 -6.40 22.13 -5.22
C GLY A 70 -4.95 21.98 -4.78
N PHE A 71 -4.28 23.12 -4.73
CA PHE A 71 -2.94 23.26 -4.21
C PHE A 71 -2.81 24.59 -3.47
N GLU A 72 -2.60 24.50 -2.16
CA GLU A 72 -2.49 25.64 -1.27
C GLU A 72 -1.16 25.55 -0.52
N LEU A 73 -0.42 26.66 -0.51
CA LEU A 73 0.80 26.83 0.25
C LEU A 73 0.70 28.06 1.13
N ASP A 74 1.32 28.00 2.31
CA ASP A 74 1.48 29.16 3.15
C ASP A 74 2.42 30.17 2.47
N GLN A 75 1.88 31.37 2.22
CA GLN A 75 2.59 32.44 1.53
C GLN A 75 3.74 33.03 2.35
N THR A 76 3.72 32.84 3.67
CA THR A 76 4.75 33.35 4.59
C THR A 76 6.08 32.59 4.53
N LEU A 77 6.11 31.42 3.86
CA LEU A 77 7.30 30.60 3.72
C LEU A 77 8.28 31.17 2.69
N SER A 78 9.56 30.79 2.81
CA SER A 78 10.58 31.10 1.80
C SER A 78 10.29 30.36 0.50
N GLU A 79 10.74 30.92 -0.63
CA GLU A 79 10.55 30.30 -1.95
C GLU A 79 11.24 28.93 -2.08
N ALA A 80 12.37 28.74 -1.38
CA ALA A 80 13.04 27.45 -1.30
C ALA A 80 12.13 26.39 -0.64
N VAL A 81 11.53 26.70 0.50
CA VAL A 81 10.62 25.80 1.22
C VAL A 81 9.35 25.54 0.42
N LYS A 82 8.78 26.58 -0.22
CA LYS A 82 7.61 26.41 -1.11
C LYS A 82 7.91 25.47 -2.26
N THR A 83 9.07 25.61 -2.88
CA THR A 83 9.52 24.74 -3.98
C THR A 83 9.66 23.30 -3.51
N GLU A 84 10.25 23.10 -2.33
CA GLU A 84 10.41 21.76 -1.74
C GLU A 84 9.07 21.12 -1.34
N LEU A 85 8.14 21.88 -0.76
CA LEU A 85 6.77 21.42 -0.48
C LEU A 85 6.02 21.08 -1.76
N ALA A 86 6.16 21.90 -2.80
CA ALA A 86 5.56 21.65 -4.11
C ALA A 86 6.13 20.38 -4.74
N TRP A 87 7.43 20.17 -4.68
CA TRP A 87 8.10 18.97 -5.19
C TRP A 87 7.71 17.71 -4.41
N ALA A 88 7.77 17.76 -3.08
CA ALA A 88 7.46 16.62 -2.21
C ALA A 88 5.99 16.19 -2.36
N SER A 89 5.08 17.16 -2.29
CA SER A 89 3.63 16.89 -2.44
C SER A 89 3.29 16.35 -3.83
N HIS A 90 3.88 16.90 -4.89
CA HIS A 90 3.69 16.39 -6.25
C HIS A 90 4.16 14.94 -6.35
N THR A 91 5.40 14.69 -5.92
CA THR A 91 6.05 13.39 -6.03
C THR A 91 5.25 12.30 -5.33
N LEU A 92 4.72 12.59 -4.14
CA LEU A 92 3.88 11.67 -3.39
C LEU A 92 2.54 11.42 -4.08
N LEU A 93 1.88 12.45 -4.61
CA LEU A 93 0.59 12.30 -5.30
C LEU A 93 0.71 11.56 -6.65
N THR A 94 1.84 11.70 -7.36
CA THR A 94 2.03 11.07 -8.68
C THR A 94 2.65 9.68 -8.62
N ASN A 95 3.47 9.39 -7.61
CA ASN A 95 4.22 8.13 -7.52
C ASN A 95 3.73 7.20 -6.41
N SER A 96 2.65 7.54 -5.71
CA SER A 96 2.01 6.66 -4.74
C SER A 96 0.49 6.64 -4.92
N VAL A 97 -0.20 5.83 -4.11
CA VAL A 97 -1.66 5.77 -4.04
C VAL A 97 -2.31 6.97 -3.35
N THR A 98 -1.51 7.93 -2.88
CA THR A 98 -1.99 9.15 -2.22
C THR A 98 -2.79 10.02 -3.19
N LYS A 99 -3.92 10.56 -2.71
CA LYS A 99 -4.80 11.46 -3.46
C LYS A 99 -5.05 12.79 -2.76
N SER A 100 -4.75 12.88 -1.47
CA SER A 100 -4.84 14.10 -0.69
C SER A 100 -3.65 14.17 0.26
N LEU A 101 -3.03 15.33 0.41
CA LEU A 101 -1.87 15.54 1.26
C LEU A 101 -2.01 16.86 2.01
N VAL A 102 -1.71 16.82 3.30
CA VAL A 102 -1.72 17.99 4.19
C VAL A 102 -0.42 17.97 5.01
N VAL A 103 0.29 19.09 5.03
CA VAL A 103 1.49 19.28 5.87
C VAL A 103 1.18 20.31 6.93
N TRP A 104 1.43 19.95 8.18
CA TRP A 104 1.31 20.81 9.34
C TRP A 104 2.66 20.94 10.02
N TYR A 105 3.07 22.18 10.33
CA TYR A 105 4.35 22.48 10.95
C TYR A 105 4.21 23.73 11.83
N GLU A 106 4.78 23.70 13.03
CA GLU A 106 4.79 24.81 13.99
C GLU A 106 3.40 25.44 14.24
N GLY A 107 2.39 24.60 14.48
CA GLY A 107 1.06 25.10 14.83
C GLY A 107 0.14 25.43 13.66
N LYS A 108 0.66 25.43 12.43
CA LYS A 108 -0.10 25.85 11.24
C LYS A 108 -0.04 24.83 10.10
N THR A 109 -1.07 24.84 9.27
CA THR A 109 -1.10 24.06 8.03
C THR A 109 -0.35 24.84 6.96
N ILE A 110 0.74 24.27 6.46
CA ILE A 110 1.66 24.95 5.55
C ILE A 110 1.50 24.53 4.08
N CYS A 111 0.93 23.37 3.84
CA CYS A 111 0.70 22.85 2.49
C CYS A 111 -0.55 21.96 2.49
N ARG A 112 -1.40 22.11 1.47
CA ARG A 112 -2.50 21.20 1.15
C ARG A 112 -2.48 20.94 -0.35
N ARG A 113 -2.59 19.69 -0.78
CA ARG A 113 -2.57 19.35 -2.21
C ARG A 113 -3.36 18.09 -2.53
N GLY A 114 -3.95 18.05 -3.72
CA GLY A 114 -4.74 16.93 -4.21
C GLY A 114 -6.21 17.21 -3.99
N VAL A 115 -6.99 16.19 -3.65
CA VAL A 115 -8.41 16.38 -3.32
C VAL A 115 -8.52 16.95 -1.90
N LEU A 116 -9.03 18.17 -1.78
CA LEU A 116 -9.07 18.90 -0.52
C LEU A 116 -10.29 18.51 0.33
N GLY A 117 -10.10 18.40 1.64
CA GLY A 117 -11.19 18.28 2.60
C GLY A 117 -11.88 19.62 2.88
N LYS A 118 -13.00 19.57 3.60
CA LYS A 118 -13.79 20.76 3.94
C LYS A 118 -13.06 21.70 4.90
N ALA A 119 -12.29 21.16 5.84
CA ALA A 119 -11.52 21.97 6.77
C ALA A 119 -10.19 22.41 6.14
N ASN A 120 -9.88 23.71 6.26
CA ASN A 120 -8.65 24.30 5.71
C ASN A 120 -7.44 24.19 6.64
N GLN A 121 -7.67 23.79 7.88
CA GLN A 121 -6.63 23.63 8.89
C GLN A 121 -6.65 22.22 9.45
N LEU A 122 -5.46 21.68 9.65
CA LEU A 122 -5.26 20.43 10.37
C LEU A 122 -5.60 20.62 11.85
N ASN A 123 -6.60 19.87 12.31
CA ASN A 123 -6.91 19.73 13.72
C ASN A 123 -5.99 18.69 14.36
N VAL A 124 -5.30 19.08 15.44
CA VAL A 124 -4.35 18.21 16.15
C VAL A 124 -5.11 17.20 17.00
N GLY A 125 -5.52 16.09 16.38
CA GLY A 125 -6.20 14.96 17.01
C GLY A 125 -5.29 14.03 17.80
N THR A 126 -5.85 12.92 18.28
CA THR A 126 -5.16 11.96 19.15
C THR A 126 -4.03 11.26 18.39
N ILE A 127 -4.24 10.90 17.12
CA ILE A 127 -3.21 10.23 16.31
C ILE A 127 -2.07 11.18 16.00
N VAL A 128 -2.37 12.44 15.64
CA VAL A 128 -1.34 13.45 15.38
C VAL A 128 -0.50 13.69 16.63
N GLN A 129 -1.12 13.87 17.80
CA GLN A 129 -0.41 14.02 19.08
C GLN A 129 0.46 12.81 19.39
N ARG A 130 -0.05 11.60 19.16
CA ARG A 130 0.71 10.36 19.36
C ARG A 130 1.93 10.33 18.44
N VAL A 131 1.78 10.66 17.16
CA VAL A 131 2.88 10.66 16.19
C VAL A 131 3.93 11.70 16.56
N LEU A 132 3.52 12.92 16.94
CA LEU A 132 4.43 13.95 17.44
C LEU A 132 5.21 13.49 18.68
N LYS A 133 4.55 12.78 19.62
CA LYS A 133 5.20 12.29 20.83
C LYS A 133 6.12 11.09 20.61
N THR A 134 5.72 10.13 19.79
CA THR A 134 6.47 8.88 19.59
C THR A 134 7.48 8.98 18.47
N GLN A 135 7.37 9.98 17.60
CA GLN A 135 8.12 10.11 16.35
C GLN A 135 8.03 8.84 15.48
N LYS A 136 6.93 8.09 15.60
CA LYS A 136 6.66 6.89 14.81
C LYS A 136 5.44 7.13 13.91
N PRO A 137 5.54 6.81 12.61
CA PRO A 137 4.41 6.95 11.72
C PRO A 137 3.27 6.01 12.12
N VAL A 138 2.05 6.46 11.86
CA VAL A 138 0.84 5.66 12.06
C VAL A 138 0.15 5.49 10.72
N TYR A 139 -0.09 4.23 10.34
CA TYR A 139 -0.88 3.90 9.17
C TYR A 139 -2.27 3.37 9.59
N LEU A 140 -3.32 4.12 9.25
CA LEU A 140 -4.70 3.71 9.37
C LEU A 140 -5.15 3.05 8.05
N VAL A 141 -5.23 1.72 8.07
CA VAL A 141 -5.56 0.90 6.90
C VAL A 141 -6.99 1.07 6.37
N SER A 142 -7.91 1.53 7.23
CA SER A 142 -9.30 1.76 6.91
C SER A 142 -9.85 2.83 7.85
N LEU A 143 -10.10 4.02 7.32
CA LEU A 143 -10.59 5.16 8.11
C LEU A 143 -12.09 5.00 8.43
N SER A 144 -12.85 4.28 7.61
CA SER A 144 -14.29 4.07 7.81
C SER A 144 -14.62 3.36 9.12
N ILE A 145 -13.75 2.45 9.58
CA ILE A 145 -13.89 1.70 10.84
C ILE A 145 -13.23 2.40 12.04
N TYR A 146 -12.51 3.50 11.82
CA TYR A 146 -11.81 4.21 12.89
C TYR A 146 -12.79 5.13 13.64
N PRO A 147 -13.02 4.93 14.96
CA PRO A 147 -13.99 5.73 15.72
C PRO A 147 -13.67 7.22 15.75
N GLY A 148 -12.38 7.57 15.71
CA GLY A 148 -11.87 8.94 15.76
C GLY A 148 -11.74 9.63 14.40
N ARG A 149 -12.34 9.11 13.32
CA ARG A 149 -12.11 9.59 11.94
C ARG A 149 -12.41 11.08 11.72
N PHE A 150 -13.23 11.69 12.57
CA PHE A 150 -13.55 13.11 12.53
C PHE A 150 -12.33 14.01 12.76
N GLU A 151 -11.23 13.48 13.34
CA GLU A 151 -9.98 14.23 13.49
C GLU A 151 -9.26 14.49 12.15
N PHE A 152 -9.75 13.92 11.03
CA PHE A 152 -9.20 14.07 9.68
C PHE A 152 -10.15 14.85 8.75
N ASP A 153 -10.94 15.77 9.28
CA ASP A 153 -11.89 16.63 8.54
C ASP A 153 -11.26 17.54 7.48
N TYR A 154 -9.94 17.72 7.54
CA TYR A 154 -9.10 18.38 6.53
C TYR A 154 -8.77 17.51 5.31
N LEU A 155 -9.07 16.20 5.37
CA LEU A 155 -9.06 15.29 4.23
C LEU A 155 -10.48 15.13 3.66
N PRO A 156 -10.63 14.61 2.42
CA PRO A 156 -11.94 14.24 1.88
C PRO A 156 -12.71 13.30 2.82
N GLU A 157 -14.02 13.53 2.98
CA GLU A 157 -14.84 12.81 3.96
C GLU A 157 -14.88 11.30 3.74
N ASN A 158 -14.71 10.86 2.50
CA ASN A 158 -14.68 9.46 2.10
C ASN A 158 -13.26 8.91 1.89
N THR A 159 -12.24 9.53 2.51
CA THR A 159 -10.88 8.99 2.55
C THR A 159 -10.89 7.59 3.16
N GLN A 160 -10.18 6.65 2.53
CA GLN A 160 -10.21 5.24 2.91
C GLN A 160 -8.98 4.82 3.72
N GLY A 161 -7.80 5.31 3.37
CA GLY A 161 -6.55 5.02 4.08
C GLY A 161 -5.82 6.30 4.43
N VAL A 162 -5.17 6.34 5.59
CA VAL A 162 -4.44 7.52 6.05
C VAL A 162 -3.07 7.14 6.61
N ILE A 163 -2.01 7.79 6.15
CA ILE A 163 -0.70 7.77 6.80
C ILE A 163 -0.49 9.10 7.50
N VAL A 164 -0.15 9.05 8.79
CA VAL A 164 0.34 10.20 9.56
C VAL A 164 1.83 9.98 9.79
N GLN A 165 2.65 10.74 9.08
CA GLN A 165 4.11 10.68 9.11
C GLN A 165 4.65 11.86 9.93
N PRO A 166 5.55 11.64 10.91
CA PRO A 166 6.19 12.74 11.63
C PRO A 166 7.13 13.53 10.72
N LEU A 167 7.17 14.86 10.94
CA LEU A 167 8.15 15.80 10.39
C LEU A 167 8.89 16.45 11.57
N GLY A 168 9.74 15.65 12.23
CA GLY A 168 10.40 16.05 13.46
C GLY A 168 9.42 16.30 14.60
N GLU A 169 9.87 17.03 15.62
CA GLU A 169 9.07 17.29 16.83
C GLU A 169 7.95 18.32 16.62
N LYS A 170 8.05 19.10 15.55
CA LYS A 170 7.23 20.29 15.32
C LYS A 170 6.19 20.13 14.21
N GLY A 171 6.17 18.98 13.52
CA GLY A 171 5.32 18.83 12.35
C GLY A 171 4.87 17.41 12.07
N VAL A 172 3.84 17.32 11.21
CA VAL A 172 3.35 16.08 10.64
C VAL A 172 2.97 16.27 9.18
N MET A 173 3.14 15.21 8.41
CA MET A 173 2.62 15.08 7.06
C MET A 173 1.53 14.02 7.07
N VAL A 174 0.33 14.39 6.66
CA VAL A 174 -0.82 13.49 6.57
C VAL A 174 -1.14 13.23 5.10
N LEU A 175 -1.24 11.94 4.75
CA LEU A 175 -1.53 11.47 3.40
C LEU A 175 -2.83 10.68 3.42
N GLY A 176 -3.76 11.02 2.53
CA GLY A 176 -5.03 10.33 2.33
C GLY A 176 -5.06 9.56 1.00
N ALA A 177 -5.53 8.31 1.06
CA ALA A 177 -5.74 7.44 -0.09
C ALA A 177 -7.23 7.11 -0.28
N ASN A 178 -7.60 6.82 -1.53
CA ASN A 178 -8.96 6.53 -1.94
C ASN A 178 -9.33 5.04 -1.91
N ALA A 179 -8.44 4.19 -1.40
CA ALA A 179 -8.64 2.75 -1.25
C ALA A 179 -8.12 2.29 0.12
N PRO A 180 -8.79 1.35 0.81
CA PRO A 180 -8.28 0.80 2.07
C PRO A 180 -7.10 -0.12 1.81
N ARG A 181 -6.16 -0.24 2.76
CA ARG A 181 -4.96 -1.12 2.66
C ARG A 181 -4.15 -0.92 1.36
N SER A 182 -4.18 0.30 0.81
CA SER A 182 -3.57 0.60 -0.49
C SER A 182 -2.07 0.89 -0.42
N TYR A 183 -1.56 1.34 0.72
CA TYR A 183 -0.15 1.66 0.88
C TYR A 183 0.67 0.38 1.05
N THR A 184 1.71 0.24 0.24
CA THR A 184 2.70 -0.82 0.35
C THR A 184 3.81 -0.42 1.33
N LYS A 185 4.64 -1.39 1.71
CA LYS A 185 5.81 -1.10 2.54
C LYS A 185 6.82 -0.18 1.84
N GLN A 186 6.89 -0.26 0.51
CA GLN A 186 7.69 0.64 -0.29
C GLN A 186 7.15 2.07 -0.24
N ASP A 187 5.82 2.26 -0.30
CA ASP A 187 5.21 3.59 -0.15
C ASP A 187 5.50 4.19 1.22
N GLU A 188 5.35 3.42 2.31
CA GLU A 188 5.68 3.88 3.66
C GLU A 188 7.15 4.35 3.77
N ASN A 189 8.08 3.60 3.17
CA ASN A 189 9.50 3.96 3.17
C ASN A 189 9.76 5.24 2.36
N TRP A 190 9.12 5.40 1.20
CA TRP A 190 9.22 6.62 0.39
C TRP A 190 8.64 7.83 1.11
N VAL A 191 7.47 7.67 1.75
CA VAL A 191 6.85 8.71 2.59
C VAL A 191 7.80 9.15 3.70
N SER A 192 8.42 8.19 4.39
CA SER A 192 9.40 8.51 5.44
C SER A 192 10.64 9.21 4.89
N ALA A 193 11.19 8.76 3.75
CA ALA A 193 12.37 9.38 3.15
C ALA A 193 12.11 10.82 2.69
N ILE A 194 10.95 11.06 2.06
CA ILE A 194 10.53 12.39 1.63
C ILE A 194 10.28 13.28 2.84
N ALA A 195 9.67 12.76 3.90
CA ALA A 195 9.48 13.48 5.14
C ALA A 195 10.81 13.92 5.77
N SER A 196 11.82 13.04 5.80
CA SER A 196 13.16 13.39 6.29
C SER A 196 13.83 14.47 5.45
N LYS A 197 13.72 14.40 4.11
CA LYS A 197 14.26 15.44 3.22
C LYS A 197 13.54 16.78 3.45
N LEU A 198 12.21 16.75 3.54
CA LEU A 198 11.40 17.94 3.74
C LEU A 198 11.69 18.60 5.09
N LEU A 199 11.88 17.79 6.14
CA LEU A 199 12.29 18.30 7.46
C LEU A 199 13.61 19.06 7.39
N HIS A 200 14.60 18.53 6.69
CA HIS A 200 15.88 19.22 6.50
C HIS A 200 15.70 20.60 5.85
N SER A 201 14.83 20.72 4.85
CA SER A 201 14.52 21.99 4.21
C SER A 201 13.69 22.95 5.07
N LEU A 202 12.91 22.45 6.03
CA LEU A 202 12.13 23.26 6.96
C LEU A 202 13.00 23.81 8.11
N GLU A 203 14.08 23.12 8.45
CA GLU A 203 15.02 23.51 9.51
C GLU A 203 16.22 24.34 9.01
N SER A 204 16.48 24.34 7.70
CA SER A 204 17.56 25.10 7.04
C SER A 204 17.21 26.56 6.80
#